data_AF-A0A923Y0W0-F1
#
_entry.id   AF-A0A923Y0W0-F1
#
_cell.length_a   1.000
_cell.length_b   1.000
_cell.length_c   1.000
_cell.angle_alpha   90.00
_cell.angle_beta   90.00
_cell.angle_gamma   90.00
#
_symmetry.space_group_name_H-M   'P 1'
#
loop_
_entity.id
_entity.type
_entity.pdbx_description
1 polymer ?
#
loop_
_entity_poly.entity_id
_entity_poly.type
_entity_poly.pdbx_seq_one_letter_code
_entity_poly.pdbx_strand_id
1 'polypeptide(L)' 'TVIREVMLLRQPSRQFATVEQIGGTTVYLCSPAADQVTGTTISIDGGWTAL' A
#
# COMPACT_ATOMS: atom_id res chain seq x y z
N THR A 1 16.42 -1.03 16.13
CA THR A 1 16.43 -2.33 15.40
C THR A 1 16.34 -2.06 13.92
N VAL A 2 16.85 -2.95 13.06
CA VAL A 2 16.78 -2.81 11.59
C VAL A 2 15.36 -2.47 11.12
N ILE A 3 14.33 -3.10 11.71
CA ILE A 3 12.92 -2.82 11.42
C ILE A 3 12.58 -1.34 11.64
N ARG A 4 12.82 -0.77 12.82
CA ARG A 4 12.46 0.64 13.10
C ARG A 4 13.37 1.65 12.41
N GLU A 5 14.67 1.38 12.41
CA GLU A 5 15.68 2.38 12.00
C GLU A 5 15.93 2.41 10.50
N VAL A 6 15.63 1.32 9.78
CA VAL A 6 15.86 1.23 8.33
C VAL A 6 14.55 1.11 7.58
N MET A 7 13.70 0.15 7.95
CA MET A 7 12.48 -0.16 7.19
C MET A 7 11.32 0.80 7.48
N LEU A 8 11.10 1.22 8.72
CA LEU A 8 9.99 2.13 9.03
C LEU A 8 10.38 3.61 8.90
N LEU A 9 11.67 3.95 8.95
CA LEU A 9 12.13 5.33 8.84
C LEU A 9 11.81 5.95 7.47
N ARG A 10 11.97 5.17 6.40
CA ARG A 10 11.68 5.58 5.03
C ARG A 10 10.21 5.42 4.65
N GLN A 11 9.36 4.94 5.55
CA GLN A 11 7.93 4.80 5.29
C GLN A 11 7.21 5.94 6.00
N PRO A 12 6.57 6.89 5.30
CA PRO A 12 5.83 7.99 5.95
C PRO A 12 4.85 7.51 7.01
N SER A 13 4.15 6.39 6.77
CA SER A 13 3.23 5.78 7.72
C SER A 13 3.91 5.20 8.97
N ARG A 14 5.20 4.83 8.86
CA ARG A 14 5.97 4.06 9.85
C ARG A 14 5.27 2.76 10.29
N GLN A 15 4.45 2.20 9.41
CA GLN A 15 3.63 1.02 9.63
C GLN A 15 3.76 0.12 8.41
N PHE A 16 4.02 -1.17 8.62
CA PHE A 16 3.93 -2.15 7.55
C PHE A 16 2.50 -2.27 7.05
N ALA A 17 2.35 -2.45 5.73
CA ALA A 17 1.07 -2.82 5.16
C ALA A 17 0.65 -4.20 5.69
N THR A 18 -0.61 -4.31 6.11
CA THR A 18 -1.17 -5.59 6.58
C THR A 18 -1.80 -6.36 5.43
N VAL A 19 -2.00 -7.67 5.62
CA VAL A 19 -2.67 -8.53 4.63
C VAL A 19 -4.10 -8.04 4.37
N GLU A 20 -4.78 -7.54 5.40
CA GLU A 20 -6.14 -7.01 5.31
C GLU A 20 -6.20 -5.72 4.47
N GLN A 21 -5.18 -4.87 4.54
CA GLN A 21 -5.11 -3.65 3.73
C GLN A 21 -4.88 -3.98 2.25
N ILE A 22 -4.03 -4.98 1.97
CA ILE A 22 -3.84 -5.50 0.61
C ILE A 22 -5.15 -6.12 0.11
N GLY A 23 -5.78 -6.97 0.93
CA GLY A 23 -7.07 -7.60 0.62
C GLY A 23 -8.18 -6.58 0.37
N GLY A 24 -8.27 -5.52 1.18
CA GLY A 24 -9.23 -4.43 0.98
C GLY A 24 -9.04 -3.71 -0.34
N THR A 25 -7.79 -3.50 -0.77
CA THR A 25 -7.50 -2.91 -2.09
C THR A 25 -7.92 -3.85 -3.22
N THR A 26 -7.71 -5.15 -3.07
CA THR A 26 -8.20 -6.15 -4.03
C THR A 26 -9.73 -6.14 -4.11
N VAL A 27 -10.43 -6.09 -2.97
CA VAL A 27 -11.90 -5.98 -2.94
C VAL A 27 -12.38 -4.72 -3.64
N TYR A 28 -11.73 -3.58 -3.42
CA TYR A 28 -12.02 -2.35 -4.16
C TYR A 28 -11.84 -2.55 -5.68
N LEU A 29 -10.71 -3.10 -6.11
CA LEU A 29 -10.41 -3.35 -7.52
C LEU A 29 -11.39 -4.33 -8.20
N CYS A 30 -11.97 -5.27 -7.44
CA CYS A 30 -12.99 -6.18 -7.95
C CYS A 30 -14.42 -5.61 -7.86
N SER A 31 -14.60 -4.40 -7.33
CA SER A 31 -15.91 -3.77 -7.17
C SER A 31 -16.24 -2.83 -8.34
N PRO A 32 -17.53 -2.49 -8.55
CA PRO A 32 -17.93 -1.50 -9.55
C PRO A 32 -17.28 -0.11 -9.37
N ALA A 33 -16.81 0.21 -8.16
CA ALA A 33 -16.14 1.48 -7.90
C ALA A 33 -14.81 1.63 -8.67
N ALA A 34 -14.24 0.52 -9.14
CA ALA A 34 -12.98 0.49 -9.87
C ALA A 34 -13.14 0.23 -11.37
N ASP A 35 -14.35 0.36 -11.95
CA ASP A 35 -14.64 0.04 -13.36
C ASP A 35 -13.74 0.78 -14.38
N GLN A 36 -13.14 1.91 -14.00
CA GLN A 36 -12.24 2.69 -14.83
C GLN A 36 -10.78 2.70 -14.33
N VAL A 37 -10.44 1.84 -13.38
CA VAL A 37 -9.07 1.67 -12.87
C VAL A 37 -8.42 0.51 -13.62
N THR A 38 -7.76 0.83 -14.73
CA THR A 38 -7.13 -0.16 -15.61
C THR A 38 -5.75 0.29 -16.08
N GLY A 39 -4.86 -0.67 -16.36
CA GLY A 39 -3.51 -0.40 -16.89
C GLY A 39 -2.59 0.36 -15.95
N THR A 40 -2.87 0.38 -14.65
CA THR A 40 -2.13 1.17 -13.66
C THR A 40 -1.67 0.32 -12.48
N THR A 41 -0.63 0.80 -11.79
CA THR A 41 -0.12 0.23 -10.54
C THR A 41 -0.68 1.02 -9.36
N ILE A 42 -1.29 0.34 -8.38
CA ILE A 42 -1.70 0.94 -7.11
C ILE A 42 -0.67 0.59 -6.04
N SER A 43 -0.01 1.60 -5.49
CA SER A 43 0.95 1.39 -4.40
C SER A 43 0.24 1.24 -3.05
N ILE A 44 0.65 0.23 -2.28
CA ILE A 44 0.15 -0.08 -0.93
C ILE A 44 1.37 -0.27 -0.02
N ASP A 45 2.17 0.77 0.14
CA ASP A 45 3.51 0.69 0.74
C ASP A 45 3.74 1.75 1.84
N GLY A 46 2.68 2.36 2.36
CA GLY A 46 2.77 3.39 3.39
C GLY A 46 3.48 4.67 2.94
N GLY A 47 3.62 4.90 1.63
CA GLY A 47 4.26 6.08 1.04
C GLY A 47 5.76 5.89 0.74
N TRP A 48 6.27 4.66 0.78
CA TRP A 48 7.69 4.38 0.52
C TRP A 48 8.12 4.80 -0.89
N THR A 49 7.33 4.48 -1.92
CA THR A 49 7.64 4.78 -3.33
C THR A 49 7.49 6.26 -3.67
N ALA A 50 6.85 7.05 -2.81
CA ALA A 50 6.66 8.49 -3.03
C ALA A 50 7.88 9.35 -2.60
N LEU A 51 8.85 8.75 -1.91
CA LEU A 51 10.10 9.39 -1.48
C LEU A 51 11.24 9.10 -2.47
#